data_AF-A0AAW7QPV9-F1
#
_entry.id   AF-A0AAW7QPV9-F1
#
_cell.length_a   1.000
_cell.length_b   1.000
_cell.length_c   1.000
_cell.angle_alpha   90.00
_cell.angle_beta   90.00
_cell.angle_gamma   90.00
#
_symmetry.space_group_name_H-M   'P 1'
#
loop_
_entity.id
_entity.type
_entity.pdbx_description
1 polymer ?
#
loop_
_entity_poly.entity_id
_entity_poly.type
_entity_poly.pdbx_seq_one_letter_code
_entity_poly.pdbx_strand_id
1 'polypeptide(L)'
;MNGMLYRRKILLAFIDIFGGTIDKLYLQKMLFLLGQHQEKPVYEFIPYHYGSYSFTVQWDINALCDRALLQEDEYTITLLEKRDYLQGLHPRDAQTMHALWSKYRKTSRNELLQELYEQYPYYATRSKLLNEVLGKEAQQRVEQFRHVEQRTVLFTVGYEGRSLEHYLNILIRNGINLLVDVRNNPASMKPGFSKRQLERICKLVDIEYRHFPEVGIAPELRKGLRAQDDYDDLFAAYRRTILPTTLPTQREILNLLQQYRRIALTCFEAESQRCHRRHLAEAISKLPGFTYDVIHL
;
A
#
# COMPACT_ATOMS: atom_id res chain seq x y z
N MET A 1 -28.31 -6.40 -1.49
CA MET A 1 -27.24 -5.52 -2.02
C MET A 1 -27.19 -4.13 -1.37
N ASN A 2 -28.23 -3.69 -0.65
CA ASN A 2 -28.20 -2.42 0.10
C ASN A 2 -27.10 -2.45 1.18
N GLY A 3 -26.32 -1.36 1.27
CA GLY A 3 -25.20 -1.23 2.22
C GLY A 3 -23.89 -1.92 1.79
N MET A 4 -23.83 -2.56 0.63
CA MET A 4 -22.57 -3.12 0.10
C MET A 4 -21.70 -2.01 -0.52
N LEU A 5 -20.41 -2.02 -0.18
CA LEU A 5 -19.41 -1.15 -0.82
C LEU A 5 -19.42 -1.33 -2.34
N TYR A 6 -19.36 -0.22 -3.08
CA TYR A 6 -19.41 -0.25 -4.54
C TYR A 6 -18.35 -1.17 -5.16
N ARG A 7 -17.12 -1.13 -4.64
CA ARG A 7 -16.01 -2.01 -5.09
C ARG A 7 -16.30 -3.52 -4.95
N ARG A 8 -17.10 -3.92 -3.95
CA ARG A 8 -17.54 -5.32 -3.79
C ARG A 8 -18.59 -5.71 -4.82
N LYS A 9 -19.45 -4.77 -5.23
CA LYS A 9 -20.37 -5.00 -6.36
C LYS A 9 -19.59 -5.20 -7.66
N ILE A 10 -18.58 -4.36 -7.88
CA ILE A 10 -17.64 -4.50 -9.01
C ILE A 10 -17.00 -5.90 -9.00
N LEU A 11 -16.50 -6.35 -7.85
CA LEU A 11 -15.87 -7.66 -7.73
C LEU A 11 -16.83 -8.82 -8.08
N LEU A 12 -18.05 -8.81 -7.53
CA LEU A 12 -19.07 -9.84 -7.84
C LEU A 12 -19.44 -9.84 -9.33
N ALA A 13 -19.67 -8.66 -9.92
CA ALA A 13 -19.99 -8.53 -11.35
C ALA A 13 -18.86 -9.00 -12.26
N PHE A 14 -17.61 -8.76 -11.86
CA PHE A 14 -16.46 -9.23 -12.62
C PHE A 14 -16.34 -10.76 -12.61
N ILE A 15 -16.61 -11.41 -11.47
CA ILE A 15 -16.60 -12.88 -11.42
C ILE A 15 -17.77 -13.45 -12.24
N ASP A 16 -18.94 -12.81 -12.17
CA ASP A 16 -20.15 -13.22 -12.89
C ASP A 16 -19.97 -13.20 -14.40
N ILE A 17 -19.47 -12.08 -14.96
CA ILE A 17 -19.26 -11.94 -16.41
C ILE A 17 -18.22 -12.94 -16.96
N PHE A 18 -17.27 -13.39 -16.14
CA PHE A 18 -16.29 -14.43 -16.49
C PHE A 18 -16.80 -15.87 -16.25
N GLY A 19 -18.11 -16.06 -16.05
CA GLY A 19 -18.74 -17.39 -15.99
C GLY A 19 -18.97 -17.89 -14.57
N GLY A 20 -18.78 -17.05 -13.56
CA GLY A 20 -19.09 -17.35 -12.16
C GLY A 20 -17.96 -18.01 -11.36
N THR A 21 -16.91 -18.48 -12.04
CA THR A 21 -15.67 -18.97 -11.41
C THR A 21 -14.49 -18.38 -12.15
N ILE A 22 -13.50 -17.84 -11.42
CA ILE A 22 -12.33 -17.19 -12.00
C ILE A 22 -11.07 -17.51 -11.22
N ASP A 23 -9.94 -17.64 -11.91
CA ASP A 23 -8.61 -17.75 -11.29
C ASP A 23 -8.27 -16.47 -10.50
N LYS A 24 -7.70 -16.63 -9.31
CA LYS A 24 -7.39 -15.52 -8.39
C LYS A 24 -6.40 -14.52 -8.98
N LEU A 25 -5.35 -15.03 -9.62
CA LEU A 25 -4.32 -14.19 -10.24
C LEU A 25 -4.94 -13.41 -11.39
N TYR A 26 -5.72 -14.09 -12.23
CA TYR A 26 -6.42 -13.51 -13.35
C TYR A 26 -7.41 -12.42 -12.91
N LEU A 27 -8.19 -12.65 -11.84
CA LEU A 27 -9.10 -11.64 -11.26
C LEU A 27 -8.35 -10.36 -10.82
N GLN A 28 -7.22 -10.50 -10.14
CA GLN A 28 -6.39 -9.35 -9.74
C GLN A 28 -5.94 -8.54 -10.97
N LYS A 29 -5.57 -9.21 -12.06
CA LYS A 29 -5.14 -8.54 -13.31
C LYS A 29 -6.27 -7.81 -14.00
N MET A 30 -7.43 -8.44 -14.05
CA MET A 30 -8.60 -7.85 -14.67
C MET A 30 -9.12 -6.64 -13.89
N LEU A 31 -9.16 -6.71 -12.56
CA LEU A 31 -9.53 -5.56 -11.73
C LEU A 31 -8.49 -4.44 -11.82
N PHE A 32 -7.21 -4.77 -11.98
CA PHE A 32 -6.16 -3.78 -12.25
C PHE A 32 -6.41 -3.04 -13.57
N LEU A 33 -6.71 -3.77 -14.65
CA LEU A 33 -7.03 -3.19 -15.96
C LEU A 33 -8.29 -2.32 -15.90
N LEU A 34 -9.36 -2.77 -15.22
CA LEU A 34 -10.54 -1.97 -15.00
C LEU A 34 -10.18 -0.63 -14.34
N GLY A 35 -9.33 -0.66 -13.31
CA GLY A 35 -8.84 0.54 -12.64
C GLY A 35 -8.11 1.51 -13.57
N GLN A 36 -7.42 1.03 -14.61
CA GLN A 36 -6.74 1.91 -15.58
C GLN A 36 -7.72 2.71 -16.47
N HIS A 37 -8.99 2.28 -16.54
CA HIS A 37 -10.05 2.96 -17.26
C HIS A 37 -10.96 3.80 -16.34
N GLN A 38 -10.69 3.83 -15.03
CA GLN A 38 -11.45 4.60 -14.05
C GLN A 38 -10.73 5.90 -13.71
N GLU A 39 -11.47 7.00 -13.70
CA GLU A 39 -10.96 8.32 -13.28
C GLU A 39 -10.55 8.31 -11.80
N LYS A 40 -11.33 7.61 -10.98
CA LYS A 40 -11.01 7.29 -9.59
C LYS A 40 -11.12 5.77 -9.38
N PRO A 41 -9.98 5.04 -9.42
CA PRO A 41 -10.00 3.58 -9.29
C PRO A 41 -10.64 3.13 -7.98
N VAL A 42 -11.51 2.11 -8.05
CA VAL A 42 -12.16 1.53 -6.87
C VAL A 42 -11.21 0.64 -6.05
N TYR A 43 -10.15 0.17 -6.70
CA TYR A 43 -9.04 -0.58 -6.13
C TYR A 43 -7.72 0.02 -6.61
N GLU A 44 -6.75 0.07 -5.72
CA GLU A 44 -5.36 0.37 -6.05
C GLU A 44 -4.51 -0.90 -5.93
N PHE A 45 -3.37 -0.90 -6.61
CA PHE A 45 -2.51 -2.07 -6.76
C PHE A 45 -1.05 -1.70 -6.51
N ILE A 46 -0.24 -2.69 -6.13
CA ILE A 46 1.21 -2.61 -5.98
C ILE A 46 1.91 -3.66 -6.85
N PRO A 47 3.22 -3.52 -7.16
CA PRO A 47 4.01 -4.63 -7.66
C PRO A 47 4.11 -5.72 -6.58
N TYR A 48 3.81 -6.96 -6.96
CA TYR A 48 3.91 -8.13 -6.10
C TYR A 48 4.26 -9.37 -6.92
N HIS A 49 4.47 -10.53 -6.26
CA HIS A 49 5.05 -11.77 -6.82
C HIS A 49 4.67 -12.16 -8.25
N TYR A 50 3.50 -11.78 -8.75
CA TYR A 50 3.02 -12.10 -10.10
C TYR A 50 2.46 -10.89 -10.84
N GLY A 51 2.97 -9.67 -10.58
CA GLY A 51 2.50 -8.43 -11.19
C GLY A 51 1.68 -7.56 -10.23
N SER A 52 0.72 -6.80 -10.78
CA SER A 52 -0.22 -5.99 -10.00
C SER A 52 -1.03 -6.81 -8.98
N TYR A 53 -1.06 -6.36 -7.72
CA TYR A 53 -1.81 -7.02 -6.65
C TYR A 53 -2.42 -6.00 -5.69
N SER A 54 -3.64 -6.28 -5.24
CA SER A 54 -4.36 -5.49 -4.24
C SER A 54 -4.70 -6.36 -3.03
N PHE A 55 -4.22 -5.96 -1.86
CA PHE A 55 -4.60 -6.58 -0.59
C PHE A 55 -6.06 -6.26 -0.26
N THR A 56 -6.53 -5.09 -0.66
CA THR A 56 -7.92 -4.65 -0.49
C THR A 56 -8.88 -5.53 -1.28
N VAL A 57 -8.52 -5.96 -2.50
CA VAL A 57 -9.28 -6.96 -3.27
C VAL A 57 -9.37 -8.27 -2.47
N GLN A 58 -8.26 -8.79 -1.94
CA GLN A 58 -8.28 -10.01 -1.13
C GLN A 58 -9.14 -9.87 0.13
N TRP A 59 -9.09 -8.74 0.83
CA TRP A 59 -9.93 -8.51 2.00
C TRP A 59 -11.41 -8.44 1.65
N ASP A 60 -11.74 -7.88 0.50
CA ASP A 60 -13.12 -7.84 0.04
C ASP A 60 -13.61 -9.22 -0.42
N ILE A 61 -12.76 -10.06 -1.01
CA ILE A 61 -13.04 -11.48 -1.27
C ILE A 61 -13.36 -12.18 0.06
N ASN A 62 -12.47 -12.08 1.05
CA ASN A 62 -12.68 -12.69 2.36
C ASN A 62 -14.01 -12.23 2.99
N ALA A 63 -14.30 -10.92 2.96
CA ALA A 63 -15.54 -10.38 3.51
C ALA A 63 -16.80 -10.81 2.74
N LEU A 64 -16.69 -11.21 1.48
CA LEU A 64 -17.77 -11.77 0.68
C LEU A 64 -17.91 -13.29 0.89
N CYS A 65 -16.80 -14.00 1.16
CA CYS A 65 -16.80 -15.38 1.64
C CYS A 65 -17.49 -15.50 3.00
N ASP A 66 -17.18 -14.61 3.95
CA ASP A 66 -17.82 -14.53 5.27
C ASP A 66 -19.34 -14.30 5.18
N ARG A 67 -19.82 -13.76 4.05
CA ARG A 67 -21.23 -13.52 3.75
C ARG A 67 -21.86 -14.61 2.88
N ALA A 68 -21.14 -15.71 2.64
CA ALA A 68 -21.55 -16.81 1.76
C ALA A 68 -21.97 -16.35 0.35
N LEU A 69 -21.37 -15.28 -0.17
CA LEU A 69 -21.56 -14.84 -1.56
C LEU A 69 -20.50 -15.41 -2.49
N LEU A 70 -19.31 -15.66 -1.94
CA LEU A 70 -18.18 -16.26 -2.65
C LEU A 70 -17.70 -17.50 -1.90
N GLN A 71 -17.08 -18.39 -2.64
CA GLN A 71 -16.23 -19.45 -2.12
C GLN A 71 -14.84 -19.30 -2.74
N GLU A 72 -13.83 -19.40 -1.90
CA GLU A 72 -12.43 -19.35 -2.31
C GLU A 72 -11.78 -20.72 -2.07
N ASP A 73 -11.21 -21.32 -3.12
CA ASP A 73 -10.36 -22.52 -2.99
C ASP A 73 -8.87 -22.14 -3.08
N GLU A 74 -7.96 -23.04 -3.46
CA GLU A 74 -6.54 -22.70 -3.59
C GLU A 74 -6.26 -21.70 -4.73
N TYR A 75 -6.92 -21.85 -5.89
CA TYR A 75 -6.59 -21.16 -7.14
C TYR A 75 -7.72 -20.27 -7.68
N THR A 76 -8.96 -20.54 -7.30
CA THR A 76 -10.15 -19.91 -7.88
C THR A 76 -11.04 -19.26 -6.83
N ILE A 77 -11.89 -18.38 -7.33
CA ILE A 77 -12.98 -17.76 -6.59
C ILE A 77 -14.26 -18.04 -7.38
N THR A 78 -15.27 -18.55 -6.69
CA THR A 78 -16.56 -18.96 -7.27
C THR A 78 -17.71 -18.22 -6.62
N LEU A 79 -18.67 -17.76 -7.42
CA LEU A 79 -19.95 -17.24 -6.96
C LEU A 79 -20.82 -18.38 -6.43
N LEU A 80 -21.36 -18.20 -5.22
CA LEU A 80 -22.28 -19.16 -4.62
C LEU A 80 -23.74 -18.96 -5.07
N GLU A 81 -24.06 -17.77 -5.56
CA GLU A 81 -25.39 -17.45 -6.08
C GLU A 81 -25.28 -16.76 -7.44
N LYS A 82 -26.08 -17.21 -8.41
CA LYS A 82 -26.22 -16.51 -9.69
C LYS A 82 -27.25 -15.40 -9.56
N ARG A 83 -26.83 -14.17 -9.85
CA ARG A 83 -27.66 -12.97 -9.89
C ARG A 83 -27.11 -12.07 -11.00
N ASP A 84 -27.93 -11.15 -11.51
CA ASP A 84 -27.41 -10.08 -12.38
C ASP A 84 -26.65 -9.05 -11.52
N TYR A 85 -25.33 -9.23 -11.41
CA TYR A 85 -24.47 -8.34 -10.62
C TYR A 85 -24.05 -7.09 -11.39
N LEU A 86 -24.26 -7.05 -12.72
CA LEU A 86 -24.05 -5.85 -13.52
C LEU A 86 -25.13 -4.81 -13.24
N GLN A 87 -26.35 -5.25 -12.89
CA GLN A 87 -27.41 -4.36 -12.42
C GLN A 87 -26.99 -3.58 -11.17
N GLY A 88 -27.00 -2.25 -11.28
CA GLY A 88 -26.65 -1.34 -10.20
C GLY A 88 -25.17 -0.92 -10.16
N LEU A 89 -24.39 -1.29 -11.18
CA LEU A 89 -23.11 -0.64 -11.47
C LEU A 89 -23.29 0.65 -12.26
N HIS A 90 -22.28 1.53 -12.20
CA HIS A 90 -22.21 2.69 -13.06
C HIS A 90 -22.05 2.24 -14.53
N PRO A 91 -22.77 2.83 -15.50
CA PRO A 91 -22.77 2.37 -16.90
C PRO A 91 -21.37 2.28 -17.53
N ARG A 92 -20.47 3.23 -17.20
CA ARG A 92 -19.09 3.22 -17.69
C ARG A 92 -18.29 2.00 -17.19
N ASP A 93 -18.49 1.60 -15.93
CA ASP A 93 -17.80 0.44 -15.37
C ASP A 93 -18.31 -0.85 -16.00
N ALA A 94 -19.64 -0.99 -16.15
CA ALA A 94 -20.25 -2.14 -16.82
C ALA A 94 -19.77 -2.25 -18.28
N GLN A 95 -19.75 -1.13 -19.02
CA GLN A 95 -19.24 -1.11 -20.40
C GLN A 95 -17.76 -1.52 -20.47
N THR A 96 -16.94 -1.02 -19.54
CA THR A 96 -15.51 -1.36 -19.48
C THR A 96 -15.31 -2.84 -19.16
N MET A 97 -16.07 -3.39 -18.20
CA MET A 97 -16.07 -4.82 -17.89
C MET A 97 -16.41 -5.67 -19.11
N HIS A 98 -17.44 -5.30 -19.87
CA HIS A 98 -17.79 -6.00 -21.11
C HIS A 98 -16.67 -5.93 -22.16
N ALA A 99 -16.01 -4.77 -22.31
CA ALA A 99 -14.88 -4.62 -23.23
C ALA A 99 -13.69 -5.51 -22.82
N LEU A 100 -13.33 -5.50 -21.52
CA LEU A 100 -12.26 -6.35 -20.98
C LEU A 100 -12.58 -7.83 -21.14
N TRP A 101 -13.81 -8.25 -20.80
CA TRP A 101 -14.26 -9.62 -21.03
C TRP A 101 -14.17 -10.00 -22.50
N SER A 102 -14.68 -9.16 -23.40
CA SER A 102 -14.67 -9.46 -24.85
C SER A 102 -13.24 -9.65 -25.37
N LYS A 103 -12.31 -8.79 -24.91
CA LYS A 103 -10.89 -8.86 -25.27
C LYS A 103 -10.18 -10.08 -24.67
N TYR A 104 -10.33 -10.33 -23.38
CA TYR A 104 -9.46 -11.24 -22.64
C TYR A 104 -10.05 -12.63 -22.35
N ARG A 105 -11.35 -12.88 -22.57
CA ARG A 105 -12.02 -14.17 -22.24
C ARG A 105 -11.39 -15.42 -22.87
N LYS A 106 -10.59 -15.27 -23.93
CA LYS A 106 -9.85 -16.37 -24.59
C LYS A 106 -8.33 -16.28 -24.41
N THR A 107 -7.84 -15.23 -23.75
CA THR A 107 -6.42 -14.98 -23.54
C THR A 107 -5.91 -15.88 -22.42
N SER A 108 -4.82 -16.57 -22.68
CA SER A 108 -4.15 -17.38 -21.67
C SER A 108 -3.54 -16.50 -20.57
N ARG A 109 -3.23 -17.11 -19.42
CA ARG A 109 -2.56 -16.44 -18.31
C ARG A 109 -1.24 -15.78 -18.75
N ASN A 110 -0.42 -16.48 -19.54
CA ASN A 110 0.90 -16.00 -19.91
C ASN A 110 0.82 -14.84 -20.92
N GLU A 111 -0.09 -14.92 -21.90
CA GLU A 111 -0.34 -13.82 -22.84
C GLU A 111 -0.82 -12.54 -22.11
N LEU A 112 -1.74 -12.69 -21.15
CA LEU A 112 -2.20 -11.57 -20.33
C LEU A 112 -1.06 -10.96 -19.51
N LEU A 113 -0.26 -11.80 -18.84
CA LEU A 113 0.87 -11.31 -18.04
C LEU A 113 1.92 -10.62 -18.90
N GLN A 114 2.20 -11.14 -20.10
CA GLN A 114 3.13 -10.52 -21.03
C GLN A 114 2.65 -9.12 -21.42
N GLU A 115 1.41 -8.98 -21.88
CA GLU A 115 0.83 -7.69 -22.24
C GLU A 115 0.88 -6.70 -21.06
N LEU A 116 0.50 -7.15 -19.85
CA LEU A 116 0.52 -6.31 -18.66
C LEU A 116 1.91 -5.87 -18.24
N TYR A 117 2.91 -6.75 -18.34
CA TYR A 117 4.27 -6.40 -17.94
C TYR A 117 4.93 -5.47 -18.96
N GLU A 118 4.61 -5.62 -20.23
CA GLU A 118 5.06 -4.70 -21.27
C GLU A 118 4.42 -3.32 -21.14
N GLN A 119 3.12 -3.26 -20.88
CA GLN A 119 2.38 -2.00 -20.77
C GLN A 119 2.58 -1.30 -19.41
N TYR A 120 2.75 -2.06 -18.33
CA TYR A 120 2.86 -1.56 -16.96
C TYR A 120 4.08 -2.13 -16.22
N PRO A 121 5.31 -1.89 -16.71
CA PRO A 121 6.54 -2.53 -16.22
C PRO A 121 6.81 -2.33 -14.73
N TYR A 122 6.40 -1.20 -14.14
CA TYR A 122 6.49 -0.97 -12.69
C TYR A 122 5.85 -2.10 -11.88
N TYR A 123 4.69 -2.61 -12.29
CA TYR A 123 3.98 -3.67 -11.56
C TYR A 123 4.66 -5.03 -11.70
N ALA A 124 5.52 -5.21 -12.70
CA ALA A 124 6.29 -6.43 -12.92
C ALA A 124 7.59 -6.47 -12.11
N THR A 125 8.01 -5.36 -11.48
CA THR A 125 9.29 -5.23 -10.75
C THR A 125 9.49 -6.26 -9.64
N ARG A 126 8.43 -6.85 -9.09
CA ARG A 126 8.52 -7.89 -8.04
C ARG A 126 8.04 -9.25 -8.51
N SER A 127 7.87 -9.43 -9.82
CA SER A 127 7.37 -10.68 -10.35
C SER A 127 8.45 -11.78 -10.33
N LYS A 128 8.06 -12.96 -9.87
CA LYS A 128 8.82 -14.21 -9.93
C LYS A 128 8.76 -14.88 -11.31
N LEU A 129 7.89 -14.41 -12.20
CA LEU A 129 7.64 -15.00 -13.53
C LEU A 129 8.26 -14.18 -14.67
N LEU A 130 9.11 -13.18 -14.38
CA LEU A 130 9.68 -12.31 -15.42
C LEU A 130 10.40 -13.09 -16.51
N ASN A 131 11.21 -14.08 -16.13
CA ASN A 131 12.01 -14.88 -17.07
C ASN A 131 11.15 -15.82 -17.93
N GLU A 132 9.98 -16.22 -17.41
CA GLU A 132 9.04 -17.11 -18.09
C GLU A 132 8.13 -16.35 -19.06
N VAL A 133 7.78 -15.11 -18.71
CA VAL A 133 6.74 -14.32 -19.40
C VAL A 133 7.34 -13.34 -20.41
N LEU A 134 8.55 -12.82 -20.18
CA LEU A 134 9.13 -11.76 -21.00
C LEU A 134 10.43 -12.19 -21.70
N GLY A 135 10.63 -11.68 -22.93
CA GLY A 135 11.93 -11.68 -23.59
C GLY A 135 12.92 -10.69 -22.96
N LYS A 136 14.22 -10.83 -23.29
CA LYS A 136 15.32 -10.07 -22.66
C LYS A 136 15.14 -8.54 -22.71
N GLU A 137 14.68 -7.99 -23.83
CA GLU A 137 14.47 -6.54 -23.97
C GLU A 137 13.37 -6.01 -23.05
N ALA A 138 12.27 -6.76 -22.92
CA ALA A 138 11.17 -6.39 -22.02
C ALA A 138 11.58 -6.51 -20.55
N GLN A 139 12.42 -7.50 -20.21
CA GLN A 139 13.00 -7.61 -18.87
C GLN A 139 13.86 -6.38 -18.52
N GLN A 140 14.70 -5.90 -19.45
CA GLN A 140 15.51 -4.70 -19.23
C GLN A 140 14.66 -3.46 -18.94
N ARG A 141 13.50 -3.32 -19.61
CA ARG A 141 12.54 -2.25 -19.30
C ARG A 141 12.00 -2.35 -17.87
N VAL A 142 11.72 -3.56 -17.38
CA VAL A 142 11.29 -3.76 -15.98
C VAL A 142 12.40 -3.41 -14.99
N GLU A 143 13.67 -3.76 -15.29
CA GLU A 143 14.82 -3.42 -14.44
C GLU A 143 14.99 -1.91 -14.27
N GLN A 144 14.65 -1.11 -15.28
CA GLN A 144 14.68 0.35 -15.16
C GLN A 144 13.77 0.90 -14.04
N PHE A 145 12.68 0.18 -13.72
CA PHE A 145 11.79 0.53 -12.60
C PHE A 145 12.25 -0.04 -11.25
N ARG A 146 13.24 -0.94 -11.23
CA ARG A 146 13.87 -1.46 -10.00
C ARG A 146 15.02 -0.58 -9.51
N HIS A 147 15.58 0.25 -10.39
CA HIS A 147 16.67 1.15 -10.02
C HIS A 147 16.19 2.22 -9.04
N VAL A 148 16.42 1.95 -7.76
CA VAL A 148 16.30 2.92 -6.68
C VAL A 148 17.65 3.63 -6.52
N GLU A 149 17.58 4.94 -6.31
CA GLU A 149 18.70 5.77 -5.90
C GLU A 149 19.44 5.20 -4.68
N GLN A 150 20.77 5.15 -4.77
CA GLN A 150 21.64 4.52 -3.75
C GLN A 150 21.96 5.44 -2.55
N ARG A 151 21.43 6.66 -2.53
CA ARG A 151 21.64 7.61 -1.43
C ARG A 151 21.00 7.09 -0.14
N THR A 152 21.72 7.27 0.97
CA THR A 152 21.17 7.13 2.32
C THR A 152 20.23 8.31 2.61
N VAL A 153 18.97 8.05 2.94
CA VAL A 153 17.96 9.10 3.15
C VAL A 153 17.00 8.69 4.26
N LEU A 154 16.72 9.64 5.17
CA LEU A 154 15.67 9.53 6.18
C LEU A 154 14.37 10.13 5.63
N PHE A 155 13.40 9.27 5.35
CA PHE A 155 12.08 9.70 4.91
C PHE A 155 11.13 9.89 6.08
N THR A 156 10.10 10.71 5.88
CA THR A 156 8.89 10.68 6.72
C THR A 156 7.67 10.49 5.84
N VAL A 157 6.69 9.72 6.29
CA VAL A 157 5.48 9.44 5.51
C VAL A 157 4.24 9.36 6.40
N GLY A 158 3.14 9.94 5.94
CA GLY A 158 1.81 9.84 6.56
C GLY A 158 0.87 8.91 5.80
N TYR A 159 -0.13 8.37 6.47
CA TYR A 159 -1.13 7.48 5.84
C TYR A 159 -2.58 7.99 5.90
N GLU A 160 -2.83 9.15 6.51
CA GLU A 160 -4.11 9.85 6.44
C GLU A 160 -4.50 10.11 4.98
N GLY A 161 -5.78 9.93 4.65
CA GLY A 161 -6.30 10.10 3.28
C GLY A 161 -5.87 9.05 2.24
N ARG A 162 -4.82 8.25 2.48
CA ARG A 162 -4.23 7.31 1.51
C ARG A 162 -4.82 5.89 1.61
N SER A 163 -4.97 5.12 0.54
CA SER A 163 -5.24 3.68 0.67
C SER A 163 -3.99 2.93 1.17
N LEU A 164 -4.12 1.65 1.53
CA LEU A 164 -2.94 0.84 1.87
C LEU A 164 -2.01 0.72 0.66
N GLU A 165 -2.54 0.38 -0.51
CA GLU A 165 -1.76 0.20 -1.72
C GLU A 165 -1.12 1.51 -2.19
N HIS A 166 -1.81 2.64 -2.06
CA HIS A 166 -1.22 3.95 -2.29
C HIS A 166 0.01 4.18 -1.41
N TYR A 167 -0.16 3.92 -0.10
CA TYR A 167 0.90 4.09 0.88
C TYR A 167 2.10 3.16 0.60
N LEU A 168 1.84 1.89 0.27
CA LEU A 168 2.89 0.95 -0.11
C LEU A 168 3.60 1.35 -1.40
N ASN A 169 2.89 1.88 -2.39
CA ASN A 169 3.52 2.41 -3.60
C ASN A 169 4.46 3.56 -3.31
N ILE A 170 4.13 4.45 -2.36
CA ILE A 170 5.05 5.51 -1.91
C ILE A 170 6.33 4.89 -1.36
N LEU A 171 6.21 3.87 -0.49
CA LEU A 171 7.38 3.20 0.08
C LEU A 171 8.21 2.48 -0.99
N ILE A 172 7.58 1.73 -1.88
CA ILE A 172 8.24 0.94 -2.92
C ILE A 172 8.95 1.85 -3.92
N ARG A 173 8.30 2.92 -4.38
CA ARG A 173 8.87 3.87 -5.35
C ARG A 173 10.04 4.66 -4.77
N ASN A 174 10.02 4.95 -3.48
CA ASN A 174 11.15 5.56 -2.79
C ASN A 174 12.21 4.55 -2.36
N GLY A 175 11.99 3.25 -2.62
CA GLY A 175 12.86 2.14 -2.24
C GLY A 175 13.17 2.11 -0.76
N ILE A 176 12.14 2.30 0.06
CA ILE A 176 12.26 2.19 1.51
C ILE A 176 12.54 0.72 1.87
N ASN A 177 13.63 0.48 2.60
CA ASN A 177 14.02 -0.85 3.08
C ASN A 177 13.50 -1.15 4.49
N LEU A 178 13.28 -0.11 5.30
CA LEU A 178 12.77 -0.23 6.66
C LEU A 178 11.72 0.85 6.94
N LEU A 179 10.54 0.42 7.38
CA LEU A 179 9.51 1.29 7.93
C LEU A 179 9.66 1.37 9.45
N VAL A 180 9.86 2.59 9.95
CA VAL A 180 9.98 2.89 11.37
C VAL A 180 8.68 3.52 11.86
N ASP A 181 7.86 2.75 12.56
CA ASP A 181 6.65 3.25 13.18
C ASP A 181 6.98 4.01 14.46
N VAL A 182 6.67 5.31 14.46
CA VAL A 182 6.93 6.23 15.59
C VAL A 182 5.66 6.62 16.32
N ARG A 183 4.55 5.90 16.07
CA ARG A 183 3.29 6.07 16.82
C ARG A 183 3.48 5.50 18.22
N ASN A 184 3.08 6.26 19.24
CA ASN A 184 3.07 5.73 20.62
C ASN A 184 2.11 4.52 20.74
N ASN A 185 0.89 4.65 20.22
CA ASN A 185 -0.05 3.54 20.06
C ASN A 185 -0.34 3.31 18.55
N PRO A 186 0.15 2.20 17.96
CA PRO A 186 -0.02 1.90 16.54
C PRO A 186 -1.36 1.18 16.22
N ALA A 187 -2.36 1.31 17.08
CA ALA A 187 -3.74 0.94 16.76
C ALA A 187 -4.32 1.89 15.71
N SER A 188 -5.06 1.34 14.75
CA SER A 188 -5.69 2.11 13.67
C SER A 188 -6.97 1.44 13.23
N MET A 189 -8.03 2.25 13.08
CA MET A 189 -9.30 1.83 12.47
C MET A 189 -9.22 1.80 10.94
N LYS A 190 -8.19 2.42 10.36
CA LYS A 190 -7.96 2.40 8.92
C LYS A 190 -7.41 1.01 8.52
N PRO A 191 -8.10 0.27 7.63
CA PRO A 191 -7.70 -1.08 7.24
C PRO A 191 -6.25 -1.13 6.76
N GLY A 192 -5.49 -2.13 7.23
CA GLY A 192 -4.07 -2.31 6.88
C GLY A 192 -3.06 -1.58 7.75
N PHE A 193 -3.48 -0.62 8.59
CA PHE A 193 -2.57 0.24 9.34
C PHE A 193 -2.46 -0.09 10.83
N SER A 194 -3.11 -1.15 11.32
CA SER A 194 -2.80 -1.68 12.66
C SER A 194 -1.41 -2.30 12.65
N LYS A 195 -0.65 -2.19 13.74
CA LYS A 195 0.73 -2.72 13.87
C LYS A 195 0.92 -4.08 13.20
N ARG A 196 0.15 -5.08 13.66
CA ARG A 196 0.26 -6.47 13.18
C ARG A 196 -0.01 -6.60 11.68
N GLN A 197 -0.99 -5.87 11.15
CA GLN A 197 -1.29 -5.94 9.72
C GLN A 197 -0.22 -5.24 8.90
N LEU A 198 0.18 -4.04 9.30
CA LEU A 198 1.17 -3.24 8.59
C LEU A 198 2.53 -3.96 8.56
N GLU A 199 3.00 -4.46 9.70
CA GLU A 199 4.23 -5.25 9.81
C GLU A 199 4.21 -6.46 8.87
N ARG A 200 3.12 -7.24 8.89
CA ARG A 200 2.97 -8.41 8.01
C ARG A 200 3.04 -8.01 6.54
N ILE A 201 2.34 -6.93 6.16
CA ILE A 201 2.25 -6.50 4.76
C ILE A 201 3.56 -5.91 4.28
N CYS A 202 4.25 -5.10 5.10
CA CYS A 202 5.60 -4.61 4.83
C CYS A 202 6.54 -5.79 4.55
N LYS A 203 6.51 -6.84 5.38
CA LYS A 203 7.31 -8.05 5.15
C LYS A 203 7.00 -8.75 3.83
N LEU A 204 5.73 -8.81 3.43
CA LEU A 204 5.33 -9.39 2.13
C LEU A 204 5.91 -8.60 0.94
N VAL A 205 6.16 -7.32 1.11
CA VAL A 205 6.78 -6.46 0.08
C VAL A 205 8.26 -6.17 0.38
N ASP A 206 8.94 -7.05 1.11
CA ASP A 206 10.38 -6.96 1.42
C ASP A 206 10.77 -5.62 2.07
N ILE A 207 9.90 -5.08 2.92
CA ILE A 207 10.16 -3.89 3.75
C ILE A 207 10.16 -4.36 5.20
N GLU A 208 11.27 -4.14 5.90
CA GLU A 208 11.36 -4.42 7.33
C GLU A 208 10.49 -3.45 8.13
N TYR A 209 10.10 -3.85 9.34
CA TYR A 209 9.27 -3.03 10.21
C TYR A 209 9.84 -2.98 11.62
N ARG A 210 9.97 -1.76 12.17
CA ARG A 210 10.36 -1.54 13.57
C ARG A 210 9.44 -0.51 14.20
N HIS A 211 9.09 -0.71 15.46
CA HIS A 211 8.17 0.16 16.20
C HIS A 211 8.87 0.72 17.43
N PHE A 212 8.95 2.05 17.52
CA PHE A 212 9.54 2.79 18.64
C PHE A 212 8.47 3.69 19.29
N PRO A 213 7.65 3.16 20.22
CA PRO A 213 6.59 3.93 20.85
C PRO A 213 7.10 5.07 21.75
N GLU A 214 8.36 5.00 22.20
CA GLU A 214 8.98 5.94 23.15
C GLU A 214 9.14 7.33 22.54
N VAL A 215 9.35 7.42 21.22
CA VAL A 215 9.47 8.69 20.49
C VAL A 215 8.11 9.26 20.05
N GLY A 216 7.01 8.55 20.31
CA GLY A 216 5.67 8.98 19.94
C GLY A 216 5.00 9.88 20.97
N ILE A 217 4.01 10.65 20.54
CA ILE A 217 3.15 11.42 21.45
C ILE A 217 2.00 10.53 21.95
N ALA A 218 1.89 10.43 23.27
CA ALA A 218 0.85 9.65 23.92
C ALA A 218 -0.57 10.16 23.57
N PRO A 219 -1.57 9.28 23.40
CA PRO A 219 -2.91 9.67 22.93
C PRO A 219 -3.59 10.77 23.77
N GLU A 220 -3.38 10.77 25.08
CA GLU A 220 -3.95 11.73 26.03
C GLU A 220 -3.49 13.16 25.78
N LEU A 221 -2.24 13.36 25.34
CA LEU A 221 -1.71 14.69 25.00
C LEU A 221 -2.25 15.23 23.68
N ARG A 222 -2.88 14.37 22.88
CA ARG A 222 -3.50 14.72 21.59
C ARG A 222 -5.00 14.97 21.70
N LYS A 223 -5.60 14.79 22.89
CA LYS A 223 -7.04 15.01 23.09
C LYS A 223 -7.33 16.51 23.11
N GLY A 224 -8.31 16.92 22.30
CA GLY A 224 -8.85 18.27 22.35
C GLY A 224 -8.10 19.32 21.52
N LEU A 225 -7.11 18.93 20.71
CA LEU A 225 -6.47 19.84 19.75
C LEU A 225 -7.49 20.30 18.70
N ARG A 226 -7.66 21.61 18.54
CA ARG A 226 -8.65 22.21 17.62
C ARG A 226 -8.06 23.33 16.77
N ALA A 227 -7.20 24.16 17.35
CA ALA A 227 -6.56 25.30 16.70
C ALA A 227 -5.07 25.04 16.46
N GLN A 228 -4.45 25.84 15.59
CA GLN A 228 -3.02 25.73 15.30
C GLN A 228 -2.15 25.93 16.57
N ASP A 229 -2.53 26.87 17.43
CA ASP A 229 -1.83 27.16 18.68
C ASP A 229 -1.74 25.92 19.59
N ASP A 230 -2.78 25.07 19.62
CA ASP A 230 -2.77 23.83 20.39
C ASP A 230 -1.68 22.85 19.91
N TYR A 231 -1.48 22.78 18.59
CA TYR A 231 -0.43 21.96 17.98
C TYR A 231 0.95 22.53 18.27
N ASP A 232 1.09 23.86 18.22
CA ASP A 232 2.36 24.53 18.48
C ASP A 232 2.80 24.32 19.93
N ASP A 233 1.88 24.42 20.89
CA ASP A 233 2.10 24.10 22.30
C ASP A 233 2.45 22.63 22.51
N LEU A 234 1.72 21.72 21.87
CA LEU A 234 2.01 20.28 21.94
C LEU A 234 3.43 19.98 21.44
N PHE A 235 3.82 20.56 20.31
CA PHE A 235 5.15 20.32 19.75
C PHE A 235 6.25 21.03 20.53
N ALA A 236 5.97 22.18 21.14
CA ALA A 236 6.89 22.81 22.09
C ALA A 236 7.12 21.92 23.31
N ALA A 237 6.07 21.33 23.87
CA ALA A 237 6.17 20.35 24.95
C ALA A 237 6.96 19.11 24.50
N TYR A 238 6.62 18.52 23.34
CA TYR A 238 7.33 17.36 22.77
C TYR A 238 8.84 17.59 22.66
N ARG A 239 9.26 18.77 22.16
CA ARG A 239 10.67 19.17 22.05
C ARG A 239 11.35 19.31 23.41
N ARG A 240 10.62 19.76 24.44
CA ARG A 240 11.16 19.98 25.80
C ARG A 240 11.21 18.72 26.64
N THR A 241 10.30 17.76 26.43
CA THR A 241 10.11 16.63 27.36
C THR A 241 10.42 15.25 26.75
N ILE A 242 10.03 14.99 25.50
CA ILE A 242 10.17 13.66 24.89
C ILE A 242 11.48 13.55 24.10
N LEU A 243 11.83 14.55 23.29
CA LEU A 243 13.07 14.47 22.51
C LEU A 243 14.35 14.34 23.36
N PRO A 244 14.53 15.07 24.49
CA PRO A 244 15.74 14.93 25.29
C PRO A 244 15.85 13.57 26.00
N THR A 245 14.72 12.97 26.37
CA THR A 245 14.66 11.70 27.10
C THR A 245 14.77 10.47 26.18
N THR A 246 14.58 10.65 24.86
CA THR A 246 14.60 9.58 23.85
C THR A 246 15.86 9.57 22.98
N LEU A 247 16.94 10.25 23.41
CA LEU A 247 18.22 10.26 22.69
C LEU A 247 18.77 8.85 22.36
N PRO A 248 18.67 7.83 23.23
CA PRO A 248 19.10 6.46 22.89
C PRO A 248 18.34 5.90 21.68
N THR A 249 17.01 6.05 21.64
CA THR A 249 16.16 5.61 20.53
C THR A 249 16.46 6.38 19.24
N GLN A 250 16.71 7.69 19.34
CA GLN A 250 17.10 8.49 18.17
C GLN A 250 18.44 8.03 17.57
N ARG A 251 19.41 7.65 18.42
CA ARG A 251 20.68 7.05 17.98
C ARG A 251 20.47 5.68 17.35
N GLU A 252 19.57 4.86 17.90
CA GLU A 252 19.21 3.58 17.29
C GLU A 252 18.60 3.76 15.90
N ILE A 253 17.70 4.74 15.73
CA ILE A 253 17.13 5.06 14.42
C ILE A 253 18.22 5.55 13.44
N LEU A 254 19.21 6.33 13.89
CA LEU A 254 20.37 6.69 13.07
C LEU A 254 21.21 5.48 12.66
N ASN A 255 21.47 4.54 13.57
CA ASN A 255 22.18 3.30 13.25
C ASN A 255 21.40 2.46 12.24
N LEU A 256 20.07 2.38 12.38
CA LEU A 256 19.20 1.73 11.41
C LEU A 256 19.22 2.43 10.05
N LEU A 257 19.26 3.77 10.03
CA LEU A 257 19.42 4.54 8.79
C LEU A 257 20.75 4.20 8.09
N GLN A 258 21.84 4.10 8.84
CA GLN A 258 23.16 3.74 8.31
C GLN A 258 23.18 2.30 7.77
N GLN A 259 22.49 1.37 8.45
CA GLN A 259 22.39 -0.03 8.06
C GLN A 259 21.50 -0.24 6.82
N TYR A 260 20.27 0.29 6.86
CA TYR A 260 19.25 0.04 5.85
C TYR A 260 19.27 1.05 4.70
N ARG A 261 20.08 2.12 4.82
CA ARG A 261 20.24 3.23 3.87
C ARG A 261 18.99 4.09 3.69
N ARG A 262 17.83 3.50 3.44
CA ARG A 262 16.59 4.21 3.11
C ARG A 262 15.49 3.74 4.04
N ILE A 263 15.18 4.57 5.03
CA ILE A 263 14.18 4.25 6.06
C ILE A 263 13.11 5.35 6.08
N ALA A 264 11.87 5.00 6.44
CA ALA A 264 10.79 5.98 6.57
C ALA A 264 10.21 5.98 7.97
N LEU A 265 10.14 7.16 8.61
CA LEU A 265 9.38 7.37 9.83
C LEU A 265 7.90 7.50 9.49
N THR A 266 7.05 6.67 10.08
CA THR A 266 5.61 6.69 9.81
C THR A 266 4.76 7.12 11.01
N CYS A 267 3.73 7.90 10.71
CA CYS A 267 2.65 8.26 11.62
C CYS A 267 1.35 8.46 10.83
N PHE A 268 0.26 8.84 11.50
CA PHE A 268 -1.06 9.02 10.91
C PHE A 268 -1.11 10.20 9.94
N GLU A 269 -0.85 11.42 10.42
CA GLU A 269 -1.16 12.70 9.75
C GLU A 269 -0.53 12.77 8.37
N ALA A 270 -1.24 13.27 7.35
CA ALA A 270 -0.66 13.34 5.99
C ALA A 270 0.47 14.36 5.93
N GLU A 271 0.25 15.54 6.49
CA GLU A 271 1.21 16.64 6.50
C GLU A 271 2.26 16.46 7.60
N SER A 272 3.55 16.46 7.21
CA SER A 272 4.65 16.37 8.18
C SER A 272 4.70 17.57 9.13
N GLN A 273 4.25 18.75 8.70
CA GLN A 273 4.24 19.97 9.50
C GLN A 273 3.32 19.88 10.73
N ARG A 274 2.29 19.03 10.66
CA ARG A 274 1.31 18.82 11.73
C ARG A 274 1.58 17.53 12.51
N CYS A 275 2.78 16.98 12.40
CA CYS A 275 3.11 15.68 12.95
C CYS A 275 4.43 15.70 13.71
N HIS A 276 4.49 14.98 14.84
CA HIS A 276 5.71 14.87 15.63
C HIS A 276 6.87 14.22 14.87
N ARG A 277 6.57 13.40 13.85
CA ARG A 277 7.60 12.73 13.04
C ARG A 277 8.56 13.71 12.36
N ARG A 278 8.11 14.94 12.06
CA ARG A 278 8.98 15.99 11.53
C ARG A 278 9.99 16.44 12.57
N HIS A 279 9.52 16.77 13.77
CA HIS A 279 10.40 17.19 14.87
C HIS A 279 11.37 16.08 15.29
N LEU A 280 10.94 14.83 15.24
CA LEU A 280 11.80 13.67 15.45
C LEU A 280 12.89 13.57 14.36
N ALA A 281 12.52 13.70 13.08
CA ALA A 281 13.48 13.68 11.97
C ALA A 281 14.50 14.82 12.07
N GLU A 282 14.04 16.03 12.42
CA GLU A 282 14.89 17.22 12.65
C GLU A 282 15.82 17.05 13.87
N ALA A 283 15.41 16.28 14.88
CA ALA A 283 16.26 15.98 16.04
C ALA A 283 17.34 14.95 15.68
N ILE A 284 16.96 13.89 14.96
CA ILE A 284 17.88 12.86 14.46
C ILE A 284 18.92 13.48 13.52
N SER A 285 18.52 14.42 12.65
CA SER A 285 19.44 15.06 11.71
C SER A 285 20.50 15.94 12.37
N LYS A 286 20.30 16.32 13.64
CA LYS A 286 21.26 17.08 14.45
C LYS A 286 22.18 16.19 15.29
N LEU A 287 22.00 14.87 15.27
CA LEU A 287 22.88 13.96 15.99
C LEU A 287 24.28 13.92 15.37
N PRO A 288 25.35 13.76 16.18
CA PRO A 288 26.68 13.50 15.67
C PRO A 288 26.70 12.28 14.73
N GLY A 289 27.32 12.42 13.56
CA GLY A 289 27.41 11.35 12.56
C GLY A 289 26.25 11.29 11.56
N PHE A 290 25.29 12.22 11.63
CA PHE A 290 24.29 12.39 10.58
C PHE A 290 24.83 13.28 9.45
N THR A 291 24.88 12.73 8.23
CA THR A 291 25.36 13.42 7.02
C THR A 291 24.46 13.17 5.81
N TYR A 292 23.18 12.84 6.07
CA TYR A 292 22.24 12.32 5.07
C TYR A 292 21.11 13.30 4.78
N ASP A 293 20.31 13.01 3.77
CA ASP A 293 19.14 13.83 3.45
C ASP A 293 17.94 13.46 4.32
N VAL A 294 17.09 14.44 4.60
CA VAL A 294 15.75 14.24 5.18
C VAL A 294 14.71 14.64 4.14
N ILE A 295 13.79 13.74 3.81
CA ILE A 295 12.73 13.97 2.81
C ILE A 295 11.35 13.69 3.42
N HIS A 296 10.41 14.62 3.23
CA HIS A 296 9.02 14.46 3.68
C HIS A 296 8.12 14.09 2.49
N LEU A 297 7.47 12.92 2.55
CA LEU A 297 6.63 12.31 1.49
C LEU A 297 5.12 12.44 1.76
#